data_AF-A0A662RKP2-F1
#
_entry.id   AF-A0A662RKP2-F1
#
_cell.length_a   1.000
_cell.length_b   1.000
_cell.length_c   1.000
_cell.angle_alpha   90.00
_cell.angle_beta   90.00
_cell.angle_gamma   90.00
#
_symmetry.space_group_name_H-M   'P 1'
#
loop_
_entity.id
_entity.type
_entity.pdbx_description
1 polymer ?
#
loop_
_entity_poly.entity_id
_entity_poly.type
_entity_poly.pdbx_seq_one_letter_code
_entity_poly.pdbx_strand_id
1 'polypeptide(L)'
;ELLGVKIGNRDIEEVKKEILEKAHRGSMFETEITNNVFRTTLLLELDRVGKWKSYEIVGEEKEGEVQLDNRRRRASLLLKAIKYLRGGGRRTRLLIDMTPRFIIYARMTKKVPIFLNTLAIKFEDNQYKLDIDALDEVVRDYKLDIQKLIIGSRQNFPDNEKELKEWAEEIGAEITSVGEAIDKMQADVKSANF
;
A
#
# COMPACT_ATOMS: atom_id res chain seq x y z
N GLU A 1 30.71 -35.50 55.40
CA GLU A 1 31.29 -34.85 54.21
C GLU A 1 30.54 -35.34 52.98
N LEU A 2 29.75 -34.48 52.34
CA LEU A 2 29.10 -34.80 51.06
C LEU A 2 30.18 -34.72 49.97
N LEU A 3 30.54 -35.87 49.42
CA LEU A 3 31.42 -36.00 48.26
C LEU A 3 30.87 -35.15 47.11
N GLY A 4 31.58 -34.08 46.76
CA GLY A 4 31.25 -33.23 45.61
C GLY A 4 31.26 -34.06 44.34
N VAL A 5 30.10 -34.19 43.70
CA VAL A 5 29.98 -34.84 42.39
C VAL A 5 30.60 -33.90 41.36
N LYS A 6 31.55 -34.39 40.56
CA LYS A 6 32.24 -33.62 39.51
C LYS A 6 31.76 -34.04 38.13
N ILE A 7 31.68 -33.09 37.20
CA ILE A 7 31.51 -33.38 35.77
C ILE A 7 32.87 -33.11 35.11
N GLY A 8 33.63 -34.18 34.87
CA GLY A 8 35.05 -34.06 34.47
C GLY A 8 35.92 -33.48 35.60
N ASN A 9 36.87 -32.61 35.27
CA ASN A 9 37.76 -31.95 36.24
C ASN A 9 37.14 -30.72 36.94
N ARG A 10 35.87 -30.40 36.68
CA ARG A 10 35.23 -29.15 37.14
C ARG A 10 34.18 -29.42 38.21
N ASP A 11 34.06 -28.49 39.16
CA ASP A 11 33.04 -28.52 40.21
C ASP A 11 31.66 -28.17 39.62
N ILE A 12 30.61 -28.90 40.03
CA ILE A 12 29.25 -28.71 39.52
C ILE A 12 28.68 -27.32 39.86
N GLU A 13 29.00 -26.77 41.03
CA GLU A 13 28.51 -25.44 41.40
C GLU A 13 29.15 -24.35 40.53
N GLU A 14 30.39 -24.56 40.11
CA GLU A 14 31.11 -23.68 39.19
C GLU A 14 30.49 -23.74 37.77
N VAL A 15 30.12 -24.93 37.31
CA VAL A 15 29.43 -25.12 36.01
C VAL A 15 28.01 -24.51 36.05
N LYS A 16 27.26 -24.69 37.14
CA LYS A 16 25.95 -24.06 37.30
C LYS A 16 26.05 -22.54 37.28
N LYS A 17 27.03 -21.98 37.99
CA LYS A 17 27.29 -20.54 38.01
C LYS A 17 27.64 -20.02 36.61
N GLU A 18 28.46 -20.74 35.85
CA GLU A 18 28.83 -20.35 34.49
C GLU A 18 27.64 -20.42 33.51
N ILE A 19 26.77 -21.42 33.64
CA ILE A 19 25.52 -21.53 32.87
C ILE A 19 24.56 -20.40 33.25
N LEU A 20 24.43 -20.09 34.54
CA LEU A 20 23.59 -18.99 35.03
C LEU A 20 24.12 -17.64 34.54
N GLU A 21 25.44 -17.42 34.58
CA GLU A 21 26.09 -16.22 34.06
C GLU A 21 25.95 -16.09 32.55
N LYS A 22 26.03 -17.19 31.79
CA LYS A 22 25.78 -17.18 30.33
C LYS A 22 24.30 -16.97 30.00
N ALA A 23 23.39 -17.52 30.81
CA ALA A 23 21.95 -17.29 30.67
C ALA A 23 21.55 -15.85 31.03
N HIS A 24 22.23 -15.24 32.01
CA HIS A 24 22.03 -13.83 32.38
C HIS A 24 22.66 -12.84 31.39
N ARG A 25 23.65 -13.27 30.60
CA ARG A 25 24.15 -12.51 29.43
C ARG A 25 23.21 -12.69 28.23
N GLY A 26 21.96 -12.27 28.38
CA GLY A 26 21.04 -12.18 27.25
C GLY A 26 21.69 -11.35 26.13
N SER A 27 21.84 -11.92 24.94
CA SER A 27 22.31 -11.16 23.78
C SER A 27 21.30 -10.08 23.47
N MET A 28 21.64 -8.82 23.75
CA MET A 28 20.82 -7.69 23.34
C MET A 28 20.86 -7.57 21.82
N PHE A 29 19.69 -7.61 21.20
CA PHE A 29 19.53 -7.32 19.78
C PHE A 29 18.78 -6.01 19.67
N GLU A 30 19.45 -4.99 19.16
CA GLU A 30 18.81 -3.71 18.85
C GLU A 30 17.91 -3.88 17.62
N THR A 31 16.73 -3.27 17.67
CA THR A 31 15.84 -3.16 16.51
C THR A 31 15.37 -1.72 16.44
N GLU A 32 15.77 -1.02 15.38
CA GLU A 32 15.26 0.31 15.10
C GLU A 32 13.78 0.21 14.70
N ILE A 33 12.96 1.12 15.24
CA ILE A 33 11.54 1.23 14.92
C ILE A 33 11.32 2.60 14.30
N THR A 34 10.95 2.62 13.02
CA THR A 34 10.68 3.84 12.26
C THR A 34 9.18 3.95 11.96
N ASN A 35 8.65 5.17 11.92
CA ASN A 35 7.33 5.47 11.35
C ASN A 35 7.51 5.98 9.92
N ASN A 36 6.92 5.29 8.93
CA ASN A 36 7.08 5.61 7.51
C ASN A 36 5.70 5.65 6.83
N VAL A 37 5.58 6.53 5.84
CA VAL A 37 4.44 6.54 4.91
C VAL A 37 4.85 5.82 3.64
N PHE A 38 4.07 4.81 3.26
CA PHE A 38 4.24 4.10 2.00
C PHE A 38 3.33 4.70 0.93
N ARG A 39 3.91 4.98 -0.24
CA ARG A 39 3.19 5.43 -1.43
C ARG A 39 3.37 4.42 -2.55
N THR A 40 2.33 4.24 -3.35
CA THR A 40 2.37 3.37 -4.53
C THR A 40 1.44 3.93 -5.60
N THR A 41 1.86 3.80 -6.85
CA THR A 41 1.07 4.17 -8.02
C THR A 41 0.84 2.91 -8.85
N LEU A 42 -0.42 2.63 -9.18
CA LEU A 42 -0.83 1.48 -9.96
C LEU A 42 -1.43 1.94 -11.28
N LEU A 43 -0.95 1.38 -12.39
CA LEU A 43 -1.57 1.53 -13.70
C LEU A 43 -2.36 0.26 -14.02
N LEU A 44 -3.66 0.41 -14.31
CA LEU A 44 -4.54 -0.69 -14.69
C LEU A 44 -5.09 -0.46 -16.10
N GLU A 45 -4.56 -1.20 -17.06
CA GLU A 45 -5.02 -1.17 -18.45
C GLU A 45 -6.25 -2.06 -18.64
N LEU A 46 -7.44 -1.45 -18.63
CA LEU A 46 -8.71 -2.19 -18.73
C LEU A 46 -8.80 -3.04 -20.00
N ASP A 47 -8.28 -2.54 -21.12
CA ASP A 47 -8.26 -3.22 -22.41
C ASP A 47 -7.34 -4.45 -22.48
N ARG A 48 -6.40 -4.57 -21.53
CA ARG A 48 -5.47 -5.70 -21.40
C ARG A 48 -5.89 -6.70 -20.32
N VAL A 49 -6.69 -6.30 -19.33
CA VAL A 49 -7.13 -7.20 -18.23
C VAL A 49 -7.78 -8.45 -18.80
N GLY A 50 -7.19 -9.63 -18.56
CA GLY A 50 -7.77 -10.91 -18.97
C GLY A 50 -7.66 -11.24 -20.46
N LYS A 51 -6.82 -10.51 -21.22
CA LYS A 51 -6.37 -10.92 -22.56
C LYS A 51 -4.95 -11.44 -22.47
N TRP A 52 -4.63 -12.45 -23.27
CA TRP A 52 -3.26 -12.97 -23.35
C TRP A 52 -2.85 -13.31 -24.79
N LYS A 53 -1.54 -13.25 -25.02
CA LYS A 53 -0.85 -13.65 -26.24
C LYS A 53 -0.24 -15.04 -26.07
N SER A 54 0.02 -15.73 -27.18
CA SER A 54 0.55 -17.09 -27.19
C SER A 54 1.91 -17.26 -26.49
N TYR A 55 2.67 -16.18 -26.34
CA TYR A 55 3.96 -16.19 -25.65
C TYR A 55 3.87 -15.77 -24.17
N GLU A 56 2.69 -15.37 -23.67
CA GLU A 56 2.52 -14.92 -22.28
C GLU A 56 2.23 -16.08 -21.31
N ILE A 57 1.84 -17.25 -21.82
CA ILE A 57 1.48 -18.43 -21.02
C ILE A 57 2.27 -19.64 -21.53
N VAL A 58 3.08 -20.23 -20.65
CA VAL A 58 3.91 -21.40 -20.97
C VAL A 58 2.99 -22.60 -21.26
N GLY A 59 3.08 -23.13 -22.49
CA GLY A 59 2.30 -24.28 -22.95
C GLY A 59 0.99 -23.93 -23.65
N GLU A 60 0.69 -22.65 -23.88
CA GLU A 60 -0.52 -22.21 -24.58
C GLU A 60 -0.19 -21.49 -25.89
N GLU A 61 -0.25 -22.20 -27.02
CA GLU A 61 0.09 -21.63 -28.34
C GLU A 61 -0.97 -20.69 -28.91
N LYS A 62 -2.09 -20.47 -28.20
CA LYS A 62 -3.23 -19.67 -28.68
C LYS A 62 -3.39 -18.40 -27.85
N GLU A 63 -3.71 -17.32 -28.53
CA GLU A 63 -4.22 -16.10 -27.89
C GLU A 63 -5.63 -16.36 -27.33
N GLY A 64 -5.98 -15.64 -26.27
CA GLY A 64 -7.30 -15.78 -25.67
C GLY A 64 -7.73 -14.57 -24.87
N GLU A 65 -9.01 -14.57 -24.54
CA GLU A 65 -9.65 -13.52 -23.76
C GLU A 65 -10.70 -14.14 -22.82
N VAL A 66 -10.71 -13.66 -21.59
CA VAL A 66 -11.78 -13.97 -20.62
C VAL A 66 -13.04 -13.18 -20.98
N GLN A 67 -14.23 -13.76 -20.79
CA GLN A 67 -15.49 -13.03 -20.96
C GLN A 67 -15.51 -11.66 -20.25
N LEU A 68 -16.11 -10.67 -20.90
CA LEU A 68 -16.14 -9.26 -20.47
C LEU A 68 -16.56 -9.08 -18.99
N ASP A 69 -17.61 -9.74 -18.55
CA ASP A 69 -18.09 -9.64 -17.16
C ASP A 69 -17.07 -10.15 -16.14
N ASN A 70 -16.32 -11.20 -16.51
CA ASN A 70 -15.24 -11.72 -15.69
C ASN A 70 -14.03 -10.78 -15.70
N ARG A 71 -13.72 -10.10 -16.81
CA ARG A 71 -12.68 -9.05 -16.89
C ARG A 71 -13.02 -7.88 -15.96
N ARG A 72 -14.24 -7.35 -16.05
CA ARG A 72 -14.78 -6.30 -15.15
C ARG A 72 -14.74 -6.71 -13.70
N ARG A 73 -15.18 -7.94 -13.40
CA ARG A 73 -15.14 -8.51 -12.04
C ARG A 73 -13.72 -8.58 -11.50
N ARG A 74 -12.74 -9.04 -12.28
CA ARG A 74 -11.32 -9.11 -11.86
C ARG A 74 -10.76 -7.73 -11.53
N ALA A 75 -10.98 -6.74 -12.40
CA ALA A 75 -10.53 -5.37 -12.17
C ALA A 75 -11.18 -4.76 -10.91
N SER A 76 -12.49 -4.96 -10.72
CA SER A 76 -13.18 -4.54 -9.48
C SER A 76 -12.64 -5.24 -8.23
N LEU A 77 -12.32 -6.54 -8.30
CA LEU A 77 -11.76 -7.27 -7.16
C LEU A 77 -10.33 -6.81 -6.81
N LEU A 78 -9.53 -6.42 -7.80
CA LEU A 78 -8.22 -5.81 -7.56
C LEU A 78 -8.35 -4.52 -6.75
N LEU A 79 -9.25 -3.62 -7.16
CA LEU A 79 -9.53 -2.38 -6.42
C LEU A 79 -10.03 -2.66 -5.00
N LYS A 80 -10.93 -3.65 -4.85
CA LYS A 80 -11.41 -4.08 -3.53
C LYS A 80 -10.28 -4.61 -2.65
N ALA A 81 -9.29 -5.31 -3.21
CA ALA A 81 -8.17 -5.84 -2.45
C ALA A 81 -7.31 -4.73 -1.82
N ILE A 82 -7.19 -3.56 -2.46
CA ILE A 82 -6.46 -2.40 -1.93
C ILE A 82 -7.05 -1.93 -0.59
N LYS A 83 -8.38 -1.99 -0.42
CA LYS A 83 -9.08 -1.65 0.84
C LYS A 83 -8.61 -2.51 2.02
N TYR A 84 -8.17 -3.73 1.73
CA TYR A 84 -7.76 -4.73 2.71
C TYR A 84 -6.27 -5.05 2.62
N LEU A 85 -5.47 -4.14 2.06
CA LEU A 85 -4.03 -4.36 1.94
C LEU A 85 -3.44 -4.61 3.34
N ARG A 86 -2.79 -5.76 3.49
CA ARG A 86 -2.18 -6.20 4.74
C ARG A 86 -0.75 -6.63 4.43
N GLY A 87 0.23 -6.07 5.16
CA GLY A 87 1.66 -6.19 4.90
C GLY A 87 2.32 -7.56 5.12
N GLY A 88 3.63 -7.59 5.34
CA GLY A 88 4.47 -8.79 5.53
C GLY A 88 4.79 -9.13 7.00
N GLY A 89 5.94 -9.75 7.28
CA GLY A 89 6.31 -10.30 8.60
C GLY A 89 6.35 -9.29 9.77
N ARG A 90 6.39 -9.81 11.01
CA ARG A 90 6.50 -9.05 12.28
C ARG A 90 5.33 -8.10 12.63
N ARG A 91 4.22 -8.14 11.87
CA ARG A 91 3.01 -7.32 12.07
C ARG A 91 2.43 -7.36 13.48
N THR A 92 2.24 -8.53 14.10
CA THR A 92 1.66 -8.59 15.46
C THR A 92 2.54 -7.92 16.50
N ARG A 93 3.87 -7.90 16.26
CA ARG A 93 4.84 -7.29 17.17
C ARG A 93 4.96 -5.78 17.00
N LEU A 94 4.73 -5.27 15.79
CA LEU A 94 4.93 -3.85 15.43
C LEU A 94 3.63 -3.11 15.05
N LEU A 95 2.49 -3.80 15.06
CA LEU A 95 1.15 -3.27 14.72
C LEU A 95 1.13 -2.45 13.42
N ILE A 96 1.87 -2.88 12.39
CA ILE A 96 2.00 -2.16 11.13
C ILE A 96 0.65 -2.13 10.39
N ASP A 97 0.19 -0.91 10.12
CA ASP A 97 -1.00 -0.62 9.32
C ASP A 97 -0.60 -0.25 7.88
N MET A 98 -1.09 -1.00 6.91
CA MET A 98 -0.88 -0.75 5.47
C MET A 98 -2.19 -0.39 4.76
N THR A 99 -3.26 -0.14 5.51
CA THR A 99 -4.50 0.32 4.90
C THR A 99 -4.28 1.71 4.30
N PRO A 100 -4.83 1.98 3.11
CA PRO A 100 -4.66 3.26 2.46
C PRO A 100 -5.28 4.37 3.33
N ARG A 101 -4.51 5.44 3.56
CA ARG A 101 -4.98 6.65 4.25
C ARG A 101 -5.31 7.79 3.29
N PHE A 102 -4.81 7.70 2.07
CA PHE A 102 -5.14 8.57 0.95
C PHE A 102 -5.12 7.73 -0.34
N ILE A 103 -6.02 8.04 -1.26
CA ILE A 103 -6.05 7.46 -2.61
C ILE A 103 -6.55 8.52 -3.60
N ILE A 104 -5.94 8.56 -4.78
CA ILE A 104 -6.40 9.35 -5.91
C ILE A 104 -6.50 8.45 -7.13
N TYR A 105 -7.60 8.58 -7.87
CA TYR A 105 -7.93 7.74 -9.01
C TYR A 105 -8.30 8.62 -10.20
N ALA A 106 -7.65 8.39 -11.34
CA ALA A 106 -8.02 8.99 -12.61
C ALA A 106 -8.30 7.89 -13.64
N ARG A 107 -9.51 7.89 -14.21
CA ARG A 107 -9.79 7.13 -15.43
C ARG A 107 -9.39 7.98 -16.62
N MET A 108 -8.43 7.49 -17.39
CA MET A 108 -7.83 8.22 -18.49
C MET A 108 -8.35 7.73 -19.86
N THR A 109 -8.43 8.62 -20.84
CA THR A 109 -8.61 8.26 -22.26
C THR A 109 -7.32 7.74 -22.90
N LYS A 110 -6.16 8.08 -22.32
CA LYS A 110 -4.81 7.72 -22.77
C LYS A 110 -4.08 6.87 -21.72
N LYS A 111 -3.17 6.00 -22.15
CA LYS A 111 -2.40 5.09 -21.27
C LYS A 111 -1.19 5.79 -20.63
N VAL A 112 -1.43 6.85 -19.87
CA VAL A 112 -0.38 7.65 -19.21
C VAL A 112 -0.54 7.55 -17.69
N PRO A 113 0.49 7.08 -16.94
CA PRO A 113 0.44 6.98 -15.49
C PRO A 113 0.73 8.34 -14.82
N ILE A 114 -0.25 9.25 -14.87
CA ILE A 114 -0.05 10.67 -14.51
C ILE A 114 0.46 10.89 -13.07
N PHE A 115 0.15 10.02 -12.11
CA PHE A 115 0.52 10.19 -10.69
C PHE A 115 1.84 9.52 -10.29
N LEU A 116 2.64 8.99 -11.21
CA LEU A 116 3.80 8.14 -10.87
C LEU A 116 4.82 8.82 -9.94
N ASN A 117 5.14 10.09 -10.19
CA ASN A 117 6.11 10.86 -9.40
C ASN A 117 5.46 12.01 -8.60
N THR A 118 4.15 12.16 -8.72
CA THR A 118 3.41 13.34 -8.23
C THR A 118 2.87 13.14 -6.83
N LEU A 119 2.58 11.89 -6.43
CA LEU A 119 2.07 11.59 -5.10
C LEU A 119 3.19 11.76 -4.06
N ALA A 120 3.31 12.95 -3.48
CA ALA A 120 4.31 13.27 -2.47
C ALA A 120 3.67 13.65 -1.13
N ILE A 121 4.35 13.28 -0.04
CA ILE A 121 3.96 13.63 1.32
C ILE A 121 5.20 14.20 2.02
N LYS A 122 5.03 15.35 2.67
CA LYS A 122 6.06 16.03 3.45
C LYS A 122 5.78 15.80 4.92
N PHE A 123 6.83 15.63 5.72
CA PHE A 123 6.72 15.56 7.18
C PHE A 123 7.27 16.86 7.76
N GLU A 124 6.37 17.74 8.19
CA GLU A 124 6.66 19.09 8.68
C GLU A 124 5.85 19.30 9.96
N ASP A 125 6.43 19.93 10.98
CA ASP A 125 5.75 20.24 12.25
C ASP A 125 5.11 19.01 12.95
N ASN A 126 5.76 17.84 12.85
CA ASN A 126 5.26 16.55 13.33
C ASN A 126 3.96 16.07 12.64
N GLN A 127 3.67 16.58 11.45
CA GLN A 127 2.47 16.30 10.69
C GLN A 127 2.80 15.90 9.26
N TYR A 128 1.94 15.06 8.68
CA TYR A 128 2.05 14.67 7.28
C TYR A 128 1.21 15.61 6.42
N LYS A 129 1.84 16.30 5.46
CA LYS A 129 1.17 17.20 4.51
C LYS A 129 1.26 16.64 3.11
N LEU A 130 0.13 16.58 2.39
CA LEU A 130 0.10 16.17 1.00
C LEU A 130 0.58 17.32 0.11
N ASP A 131 1.42 17.02 -0.88
CA ASP A 131 1.83 18.00 -1.88
C ASP A 131 0.70 18.20 -2.92
N ILE A 132 -0.18 19.17 -2.65
CA ILE A 132 -1.37 19.44 -3.48
C ILE A 132 -0.97 20.16 -4.77
N ASP A 133 0.00 21.08 -4.71
CA ASP A 133 0.51 21.80 -5.89
C ASP A 133 0.99 20.84 -6.98
N ALA A 134 1.77 19.81 -6.59
CA ALA A 134 2.22 18.79 -7.54
C ALA A 134 1.02 18.05 -8.18
N LEU A 135 0.01 17.69 -7.39
CA LEU A 135 -1.19 17.03 -7.91
C LEU A 135 -2.00 17.94 -8.83
N ASP A 136 -2.10 19.22 -8.50
CA ASP A 136 -2.82 20.22 -9.28
C ASP A 136 -2.20 20.40 -10.66
N GLU A 137 -0.87 20.58 -10.73
CA GLU A 137 -0.12 20.71 -11.99
C GLU A 137 -0.49 19.58 -12.95
N VAL A 138 -0.37 18.34 -12.46
CA VAL A 138 -0.65 17.14 -13.27
C VAL A 138 -2.13 17.01 -13.62
N VAL A 139 -3.05 17.28 -12.70
CA VAL A 139 -4.48 17.17 -13.01
C VAL A 139 -4.90 18.21 -14.04
N ARG A 140 -4.33 19.43 -14.01
CA ARG A 140 -4.59 20.47 -15.01
C ARG A 140 -4.04 20.11 -16.38
N ASP A 141 -2.80 19.65 -16.45
CA ASP A 141 -2.13 19.26 -17.70
C ASP A 141 -2.91 18.17 -18.45
N TYR A 142 -3.52 17.24 -17.71
CA TYR A 142 -4.27 16.11 -18.27
C TYR A 142 -5.79 16.25 -18.17
N LYS A 143 -6.32 17.45 -17.87
CA LYS A 143 -7.76 17.68 -17.63
C LYS A 143 -8.65 17.17 -18.76
N LEU A 144 -8.22 17.29 -20.01
CA LEU A 144 -8.99 16.83 -21.19
C LEU A 144 -8.98 15.30 -21.34
N ASP A 145 -7.99 14.61 -20.77
CA ASP A 145 -7.83 13.17 -20.85
C ASP A 145 -8.43 12.43 -19.64
N ILE A 146 -8.70 13.14 -18.55
CA ILE A 146 -9.32 12.59 -17.33
C ILE A 146 -10.84 12.51 -17.52
N GLN A 147 -11.37 11.30 -17.61
CA GLN A 147 -12.82 11.03 -17.73
C GLN A 147 -13.53 10.99 -16.37
N LYS A 148 -12.81 10.58 -15.32
CA LYS A 148 -13.33 10.50 -13.94
C LYS A 148 -12.17 10.69 -12.98
N LEU A 149 -12.35 11.55 -11.98
CA LEU A 149 -11.42 11.80 -10.90
C LEU A 149 -12.11 11.52 -9.57
N ILE A 150 -11.52 10.66 -8.74
CA ILE A 150 -12.04 10.29 -7.42
C ILE A 150 -10.90 10.42 -6.41
N ILE A 151 -11.17 11.08 -5.29
CA ILE A 151 -10.24 11.26 -4.19
C ILE A 151 -10.83 10.61 -2.94
N GLY A 152 -10.03 9.80 -2.26
CA GLY A 152 -10.35 9.25 -0.96
C GLY A 152 -9.33 9.72 0.06
N SER A 153 -9.79 10.34 1.14
CA SER A 153 -8.92 10.75 2.24
C SER A 153 -9.43 10.22 3.57
N ARG A 154 -8.52 9.83 4.45
CA ARG A 154 -8.82 9.42 5.82
C ARG A 154 -8.68 10.63 6.72
N GLN A 155 -9.66 10.84 7.59
CA GLN A 155 -9.61 11.90 8.57
C GLN A 155 -8.35 11.79 9.44
N ASN A 156 -7.75 12.94 9.74
CA ASN A 156 -6.51 13.13 10.49
C ASN A 156 -5.28 12.47 9.85
N PHE A 157 -5.18 12.42 8.51
CA PHE A 157 -3.98 11.91 7.84
C PHE A 157 -3.19 12.97 7.07
N PRO A 158 -3.62 13.51 5.92
CA PRO A 158 -3.03 14.76 5.50
C PRO A 158 -3.52 15.83 6.48
N ASP A 159 -2.61 16.57 7.10
CA ASP A 159 -2.97 17.66 8.01
C ASP A 159 -3.66 18.81 7.25
N ASN A 160 -3.27 19.02 5.99
CA ASN A 160 -3.88 19.97 5.08
C ASN A 160 -5.20 19.48 4.44
N GLU A 161 -6.11 18.88 5.21
CA GLU A 161 -7.40 18.39 4.69
C GLU A 161 -8.29 19.49 4.13
N LYS A 162 -8.22 20.69 4.70
CA LYS A 162 -9.03 21.83 4.26
C LYS A 162 -8.63 22.25 2.85
N GLU A 163 -7.33 22.44 2.63
CA GLU A 163 -6.73 22.73 1.33
C GLU A 163 -7.06 21.63 0.31
N LEU A 164 -6.98 20.35 0.72
CA LEU A 164 -7.33 19.22 -0.14
C LEU A 164 -8.80 19.25 -0.59
N LYS A 165 -9.72 19.65 0.29
CA LYS A 165 -11.15 19.78 -0.03
C LYS A 165 -11.40 20.96 -0.96
N GLU A 166 -10.81 22.12 -0.68
CA GLU A 166 -10.90 23.31 -1.53
C GLU A 166 -10.38 23.04 -2.94
N TRP A 167 -9.22 22.38 -3.06
CA TRP A 167 -8.67 21.95 -4.34
C TRP A 167 -9.57 20.94 -5.07
N ALA A 168 -10.10 19.94 -4.36
CA ALA A 168 -11.01 18.97 -4.94
C ALA A 168 -12.29 19.63 -5.49
N GLU A 169 -12.82 20.64 -4.78
CA GLU A 169 -13.96 21.43 -5.26
C GLU A 169 -13.60 22.24 -6.51
N GLU A 170 -12.43 22.90 -6.55
CA GLU A 170 -11.98 23.70 -7.69
C GLU A 170 -11.86 22.89 -8.98
N ILE A 171 -11.28 21.69 -8.90
CA ILE A 171 -11.09 20.81 -10.06
C ILE A 171 -12.35 19.98 -10.38
N GLY A 172 -13.42 20.10 -9.58
CA GLY A 172 -14.64 19.31 -9.72
C GLY A 172 -14.46 17.81 -9.43
N ALA A 173 -13.50 17.45 -8.58
CA ALA A 173 -13.25 16.09 -8.15
C ALA A 173 -14.17 15.69 -6.99
N GLU A 174 -14.54 14.41 -6.97
CA GLU A 174 -15.34 13.83 -5.90
C GLU A 174 -14.42 13.38 -4.76
N ILE A 175 -14.53 14.02 -3.59
CA ILE A 175 -13.77 13.67 -2.38
C ILE A 175 -14.63 12.96 -1.33
N THR A 176 -14.19 11.80 -0.86
CA THR A 176 -14.90 10.99 0.14
C THR A 176 -13.97 10.32 1.14
N SER A 177 -14.51 9.49 2.04
CA SER A 177 -13.69 8.52 2.78
C SER A 177 -12.96 7.57 1.81
N VAL A 178 -11.79 7.06 2.21
CA VAL A 178 -11.03 6.07 1.40
C VAL A 178 -11.87 4.84 1.07
N GLY A 179 -12.68 4.37 2.03
CA GLY A 179 -13.54 3.21 1.85
C GLY A 179 -14.59 3.42 0.75
N GLU A 180 -15.26 4.57 0.76
CA GLU A 180 -16.23 4.97 -0.26
C GLU A 180 -15.58 5.25 -1.60
N ALA A 181 -14.41 5.87 -1.62
CA ALA A 181 -13.67 6.14 -2.86
C ALA A 181 -13.37 4.83 -3.60
N ILE A 182 -12.91 3.80 -2.88
CA ILE A 182 -12.67 2.47 -3.46
C ILE A 182 -13.97 1.83 -3.97
N ASP A 183 -15.09 2.01 -3.28
CA ASP A 183 -16.39 1.51 -3.73
C ASP A 183 -16.87 2.24 -5.00
N LYS A 184 -16.62 3.55 -5.12
CA LYS A 184 -16.88 4.36 -6.32
C LYS A 184 -15.96 4.00 -7.48
N MET A 185 -14.67 3.75 -7.24
CA MET A 185 -13.74 3.26 -8.24
C MET A 185 -14.16 1.89 -8.80
N GLN A 186 -14.66 0.99 -7.95
CA GLN A 186 -15.21 -0.30 -8.39
C GLN A 186 -16.45 -0.12 -9.28
N ALA A 187 -17.33 0.84 -8.95
CA ALA A 187 -18.50 1.14 -9.76
C ALA A 187 -18.11 1.70 -11.12
N ASP A 188 -17.14 2.62 -11.17
CA ASP A 188 -16.64 3.23 -12.41
C ASP A 188 -15.98 2.18 -13.33
N VAL A 189 -15.14 1.30 -12.79
CA VAL A 189 -14.53 0.22 -13.59
C VAL A 189 -15.59 -0.77 -14.10
N LYS A 190 -16.66 -1.05 -13.36
CA LYS A 190 -17.73 -1.94 -13.84
C LYS A 190 -18.52 -1.34 -15.01
N SER A 191 -18.66 -0.01 -15.06
CA SER A 191 -19.35 0.70 -16.15
C SER A 191 -18.42 1.11 -17.30
N ALA A 192 -17.11 1.01 -17.13
CA ALA A 192 -16.13 1.37 -18.15
C ALA A 192 -16.11 0.44 -19.38
N ASN A 193 -15.53 0.96 -20.45
CA ASN A 193 -15.23 0.22 -21.68
C ASN A 193 -13.91 -0.54 -21.50
N PHE A 194 -13.88 -1.80 -21.94
CA PHE A 194 -12.79 -2.79 -21.84
C PHE A 194 -12.41 -3.32 -23.22
#